data_AF-A0A2M7KTK9-F1
#
_entry.id   AF-A0A2M7KTK9-F1
#
_cell.length_a   1.000
_cell.length_b   1.000
_cell.length_c   1.000
_cell.angle_alpha   90.00
_cell.angle_beta   90.00
_cell.angle_gamma   90.00
#
_symmetry.space_group_name_H-M   'P 1'
#
loop_
_entity.id
_entity.type
_entity.pdbx_description
1 polymer ?
#
loop_
_entity_poly.entity_id
_entity_poly.type
_entity_poly.pdbx_seq_one_letter_code
_entity_poly.pdbx_strand_id
1 'polypeptide(L)'
;MTPREKLQRAYELAFHPPTLDRTWGQIKRDEVADHEELVELLQMALDLHQALPESGYASHRALQRLAVYQANSRQFGTVSFLRNVLKRLGVETTFPHGTVPGHMIRDIGLPPFCR
;
A
#
# COMPACT_ATOMS: atom_id res chain seq x y z
N MET A 1 14.00 3.83 6.80
CA MET A 1 13.39 2.65 7.47
C MET A 1 14.08 1.33 7.05
N THR A 2 13.98 0.25 7.84
CA THR A 2 14.40 -1.10 7.40
C THR A 2 13.45 -1.66 6.32
N PRO A 3 13.88 -2.63 5.48
CA PRO A 3 13.00 -3.21 4.45
C PRO A 3 11.70 -3.81 5.01
N ARG A 4 11.75 -4.40 6.20
CA ARG A 4 10.58 -4.96 6.88
C ARG A 4 9.59 -3.86 7.31
N GLU A 5 10.10 -2.77 7.88
CA GLU A 5 9.28 -1.63 8.29
C GLU A 5 8.65 -0.93 7.09
N LYS A 6 9.41 -0.76 5.99
CA LYS A 6 8.87 -0.21 4.74
C LYS A 6 7.68 -1.03 4.24
N LEU A 7 7.83 -2.35 4.19
CA LEU A 7 6.76 -3.22 3.74
C LEU A 7 5.56 -3.21 4.69
N GLN A 8 5.78 -3.24 6.00
CA GLN A 8 4.71 -3.08 6.99
C GLN A 8 3.93 -1.78 6.75
N ARG A 9 4.65 -0.67 6.54
CA ARG A 9 4.04 0.64 6.32
C ARG A 9 3.26 0.72 5.01
N ALA A 10 3.77 0.11 3.94
CA ALA A 10 3.06 -0.01 2.67
C ALA A 10 1.74 -0.79 2.83
N TYR A 11 1.76 -1.90 3.59
CA TYR A 11 0.54 -2.66 3.90
C TYR A 11 -0.49 -1.83 4.67
N GLU A 12 -0.04 -1.06 5.67
CA GLU A 12 -0.93 -0.17 6.41
C GLU A 12 -1.53 0.93 5.52
N LEU A 13 -0.73 1.54 4.65
CA LEU A 13 -1.23 2.55 3.70
C LEU A 13 -2.20 1.95 2.69
N ALA A 14 -1.97 0.72 2.25
CA ALA A 14 -2.81 0.03 1.28
C ALA A 14 -4.14 -0.47 1.88
N PHE A 15 -4.14 -0.90 3.14
CA PHE A 15 -5.23 -1.71 3.70
C PHE A 15 -5.74 -1.26 5.07
N HIS A 16 -5.14 -0.24 5.68
CA HIS A 16 -5.58 0.34 6.96
C HIS A 16 -6.03 1.81 6.78
N PRO A 17 -7.33 2.05 6.48
CA PRO A 17 -7.90 3.38 6.28
C PRO A 17 -7.48 4.46 7.30
N PRO A 18 -7.43 4.22 8.62
CA PRO A 18 -6.98 5.24 9.57
C PRO A 18 -5.52 5.67 9.37
N THR A 19 -4.65 4.76 8.93
CA THR A 19 -3.25 5.09 8.59
C THR A 19 -3.20 5.96 7.34
N LEU A 20 -3.98 5.62 6.32
CA LEU A 20 -4.05 6.37 5.08
C LEU A 20 -4.57 7.79 5.30
N ASP A 21 -5.65 7.94 6.07
CA ASP A 21 -6.24 9.24 6.40
C ASP A 21 -5.28 10.12 7.19
N ARG A 22 -4.60 9.57 8.21
CA ARG A 22 -3.56 10.30 8.97
C ARG A 22 -2.44 10.79 8.07
N THR A 23 -1.96 9.93 7.18
CA THR A 23 -0.87 10.25 6.25
C THR A 23 -1.32 11.36 5.28
N TRP A 24 -2.56 11.29 4.81
CA TRP A 24 -3.14 12.35 3.99
C TRP A 24 -3.24 13.69 4.74
N GLY A 25 -3.63 13.67 6.02
CA GLY A 25 -3.62 14.85 6.87
C GLY A 25 -2.24 15.52 6.95
N GLN A 26 -1.18 14.72 7.09
CA GLN A 26 0.21 15.22 7.10
C GLN A 26 0.61 15.84 5.76
N ILE A 27 0.27 15.20 4.64
CA ILE A 27 0.51 15.73 3.29
C ILE A 27 -0.20 17.09 3.10
N LYS A 28 -1.45 17.21 3.58
CA LYS A 28 -2.20 18.47 3.45
C LYS A 28 -1.62 19.61 4.28
N ARG A 29 -0.97 19.30 5.40
CA ARG A 29 -0.36 20.29 6.31
C ARG A 29 1.11 20.55 6.03
N ASP A 30 1.68 19.92 5.01
CA ASP A 30 3.11 19.99 4.68
C ASP A 30 4.01 19.55 5.85
N GLU A 31 3.53 18.56 6.62
CA GLU A 31 4.22 18.00 7.80
C GLU A 31 5.02 16.72 7.45
N VAL A 32 5.29 16.50 6.17
CA VAL A 32 6.00 15.31 5.70
C VAL A 32 7.51 15.58 5.77
N ALA A 33 8.19 14.85 6.64
CA ALA A 33 9.64 15.00 6.83
C ALA A 33 10.46 14.55 5.60
N ASP A 34 10.03 13.47 4.94
CA ASP A 34 10.70 12.90 3.76
C ASP A 34 9.65 12.59 2.68
N HIS A 35 9.63 13.42 1.64
CA HIS A 35 8.71 13.25 0.52
C HIS A 35 9.08 12.08 -0.39
N GLU A 36 10.36 11.77 -0.54
CA GLU A 36 10.82 10.68 -1.39
C GLU A 36 10.45 9.33 -0.77
N GLU A 37 10.71 9.15 0.52
CA GLU A 37 10.31 7.93 1.26
C GLU A 37 8.79 7.77 1.26
N LEU A 38 8.03 8.87 1.40
CA LEU A 38 6.57 8.82 1.33
C LEU A 38 6.07 8.37 -0.07
N VAL A 39 6.65 8.92 -1.14
CA VAL A 39 6.30 8.55 -2.51
C VAL A 39 6.57 7.06 -2.75
N GLU A 40 7.73 6.56 -2.33
CA GLU A 40 8.07 5.14 -2.42
C GLU A 40 7.03 4.27 -1.70
N LEU A 41 6.66 4.65 -0.47
CA LEU A 41 5.66 3.92 0.32
C LEU A 41 4.26 3.94 -0.33
N LEU A 42 3.86 5.06 -0.92
CA LEU A 42 2.57 5.18 -1.62
C LEU A 42 2.54 4.38 -2.93
N GLN A 43 3.66 4.31 -3.65
CA GLN A 43 3.81 3.45 -4.83
C GLN A 43 3.73 1.97 -4.43
N MET A 44 4.48 1.56 -3.40
CA MET A 44 4.39 0.20 -2.86
C MET A 44 2.96 -0.13 -2.40
N ALA A 45 2.28 0.79 -1.73
CA ALA A 45 0.89 0.61 -1.31
C ALA A 45 -0.04 0.43 -2.51
N LEU A 46 0.20 1.15 -3.61
CA LEU A 46 -0.57 1.03 -4.85
C LEU A 46 -0.27 -0.29 -5.58
N ASP A 47 0.97 -0.75 -5.58
CA ASP A 47 1.39 -2.04 -6.15
C ASP A 47 0.72 -3.22 -5.43
N LEU A 48 0.48 -3.13 -4.12
CA LEU A 48 -0.24 -4.15 -3.36
C LEU A 48 -1.69 -4.34 -3.81
N HIS A 49 -2.27 -3.45 -4.62
CA HIS A 49 -3.60 -3.60 -5.22
C HIS A 49 -3.58 -4.20 -6.64
N GLN A 50 -2.39 -4.54 -7.18
CA GLN A 50 -2.28 -5.24 -8.47
C GLN A 50 -2.79 -6.69 -8.38
N ALA A 51 -2.88 -7.36 -9.52
CA ALA A 51 -3.23 -8.77 -9.57
C ALA A 51 -2.22 -9.62 -8.77
N LEU A 52 -2.70 -10.63 -8.07
CA LEU A 52 -1.79 -11.59 -7.42
C LEU A 52 -1.02 -12.37 -8.49
N PRO A 53 0.27 -12.65 -8.28
CA PRO A 53 1.07 -13.37 -9.26
C PRO A 53 0.60 -14.83 -9.38
N GLU A 54 0.58 -15.34 -10.61
CA GLU A 54 0.21 -16.73 -10.92
C GLU A 54 1.35 -17.72 -10.61
N SER A 55 2.59 -17.24 -10.54
CA SER A 55 3.79 -18.05 -10.30
C SER A 55 4.80 -17.31 -9.41
N GLY A 56 5.73 -18.06 -8.81
CA GLY A 56 6.76 -17.54 -7.92
C GLY A 56 6.63 -18.04 -6.47
N TYR A 57 7.67 -17.77 -5.68
CA TYR A 57 7.75 -18.23 -4.29
C TYR A 57 7.06 -17.24 -3.34
N ALA A 58 5.77 -17.46 -3.08
CA ALA A 58 5.02 -16.80 -2.01
C ALA A 58 4.21 -17.85 -1.25
N SER A 59 4.09 -17.70 0.07
CA SER A 59 3.30 -18.65 0.86
C SER A 59 1.81 -18.50 0.53
N HIS A 60 1.10 -19.63 0.42
CA HIS A 60 -0.35 -19.63 0.14
C HIS A 60 -1.12 -18.78 1.16
N ARG A 61 -0.72 -18.83 2.43
CA ARG A 61 -1.28 -18.03 3.51
C ARG A 61 -1.10 -16.51 3.30
N ALA A 62 0.06 -16.07 2.81
CA ALA A 62 0.30 -14.66 2.52
C ALA A 62 -0.55 -14.19 1.32
N LEU A 63 -0.67 -15.01 0.27
CA LEU A 63 -1.54 -14.74 -0.88
C LEU A 63 -3.00 -14.60 -0.47
N GLN A 64 -3.51 -15.57 0.31
CA GLN A 64 -4.88 -15.55 0.80
C GLN A 64 -5.16 -14.31 1.65
N ARG A 65 -4.24 -13.96 2.56
CA ARG A 65 -4.38 -12.76 3.39
C ARG A 65 -4.41 -11.49 2.54
N LEU A 66 -3.50 -11.37 1.58
CA LEU A 66 -3.46 -10.21 0.68
C LEU A 66 -4.75 -10.10 -0.15
N ALA A 67 -5.28 -11.22 -0.65
CA ALA A 67 -6.55 -11.25 -1.37
C ALA A 67 -7.71 -10.71 -0.51
N VAL A 68 -7.78 -11.12 0.76
CA VAL A 68 -8.80 -10.63 1.71
C VAL A 68 -8.65 -9.13 1.93
N TYR A 69 -7.42 -8.64 2.08
CA TYR A 69 -7.15 -7.21 2.25
C TYR A 69 -7.54 -6.40 1.00
N GLN A 70 -7.21 -6.88 -0.20
CA GLN A 70 -7.62 -6.28 -1.46
C GLN A 70 -9.15 -6.26 -1.63
N ALA A 71 -9.85 -7.32 -1.22
CA ALA A 71 -11.31 -7.37 -1.28
C ALA A 71 -11.93 -6.32 -0.35
N ASN A 72 -11.44 -6.23 0.89
CA ASN A 72 -11.96 -5.33 1.91
C ASN A 72 -11.62 -3.85 1.63
N SER A 73 -10.53 -3.55 0.94
CA SER A 73 -10.15 -2.17 0.61
C SER A 73 -11.03 -1.53 -0.45
N ARG A 74 -11.68 -2.34 -1.31
CA ARG A 74 -12.50 -1.85 -2.44
C ARG A 74 -13.64 -0.93 -1.99
N GLN A 75 -14.25 -1.20 -0.85
CA GLN A 75 -15.34 -0.38 -0.31
C GLN A 75 -14.91 1.07 0.01
N PHE A 76 -13.61 1.31 0.20
CA PHE A 76 -13.06 2.61 0.54
C PHE A 76 -12.50 3.39 -0.65
N GLY A 77 -12.54 2.82 -1.87
CA GLY A 77 -11.99 3.47 -3.07
C GLY A 77 -10.47 3.71 -2.98
N THR A 78 -9.74 2.92 -2.18
CA THR A 78 -8.34 3.15 -1.81
C THR A 78 -7.41 3.33 -3.01
N VAL A 79 -7.61 2.56 -4.08
CA VAL A 79 -6.79 2.66 -5.30
C VAL A 79 -6.90 4.04 -5.95
N SER A 80 -8.11 4.54 -6.13
CA SER A 80 -8.36 5.87 -6.70
C SER A 80 -7.77 6.96 -5.80
N PHE A 81 -7.89 6.79 -4.49
CA PHE A 81 -7.30 7.70 -3.52
C PHE A 81 -5.78 7.76 -3.65
N LEU A 82 -5.09 6.61 -3.62
CA LEU A 82 -3.63 6.54 -3.74
C LEU A 82 -3.13 7.16 -5.04
N ARG A 83 -3.81 6.91 -6.17
CA ARG A 83 -3.50 7.53 -7.46
C ARG A 83 -3.61 9.06 -7.42
N ASN A 84 -4.67 9.58 -6.81
CA ASN A 84 -4.87 11.03 -6.69
C ASN A 84 -3.82 11.68 -5.80
N VAL A 85 -3.43 11.00 -4.71
CA VAL A 85 -2.36 11.49 -3.82
C VAL A 85 -1.02 11.50 -4.57
N LEU A 86 -0.64 10.42 -5.24
CA LEU A 86 0.60 10.37 -6.03
C LEU A 86 0.62 11.43 -7.13
N LYS A 87 -0.50 11.61 -7.85
CA LYS A 87 -0.64 12.67 -8.84
C LYS A 87 -0.45 14.07 -8.23
N ARG A 88 -0.99 14.32 -7.04
CA ARG A 88 -0.79 15.59 -6.32
C ARG A 88 0.67 15.82 -5.94
N LEU A 89 1.41 14.76 -5.64
CA LEU A 89 2.84 14.81 -5.35
C LEU A 89 3.70 14.89 -6.63
N GLY A 90 3.10 15.04 -7.82
CA GLY A 90 3.82 15.15 -9.09
C GLY A 90 4.33 13.82 -9.64
N VAL A 91 3.83 12.70 -9.13
CA VAL A 91 4.27 11.35 -9.50
C VAL A 91 3.28 10.75 -10.49
N GLU A 92 3.76 10.39 -11.67
CA GLU A 92 2.96 9.60 -12.61
C GLU A 92 2.88 8.14 -12.15
N THR A 93 1.66 7.65 -11.96
CA THR A 93 1.43 6.25 -11.58
C THR A 93 1.51 5.37 -12.82
N THR A 94 2.64 4.69 -13.00
CA THR A 94 2.78 3.61 -13.99
C THR A 94 2.82 2.26 -13.30
N PHE A 95 2.21 1.25 -13.91
CA PHE A 95 2.16 -0.12 -13.40
C PHE A 95 3.06 -0.99 -14.28
N PRO A 96 4.37 -1.08 -13.99
CA PRO A 96 5.30 -1.75 -14.90
C PRO A 96 5.04 -3.25 -15.02
N HIS A 97 4.45 -3.89 -13.99
CA HIS A 97 4.38 -5.35 -13.91
C HIS A 97 2.96 -5.94 -13.99
N GLY A 98 1.90 -5.13 -13.81
CA GLY A 98 0.50 -5.60 -13.79
C GLY A 98 0.14 -6.59 -12.67
N THR A 99 1.13 -7.09 -11.93
CA THR A 99 1.02 -8.02 -10.82
C THR A 99 1.79 -7.53 -9.61
N VAL A 100 1.37 -7.93 -8.41
CA VAL A 100 2.09 -7.63 -7.16
C VAL A 100 3.48 -8.28 -7.21
N PRO A 101 4.58 -7.53 -6.99
CA PRO A 101 5.92 -8.10 -6.90
C PRO A 101 6.02 -9.15 -5.78
N GLY A 102 6.56 -10.33 -6.10
CA GLY A 102 6.58 -11.46 -5.15
C GLY A 102 7.28 -11.18 -3.83
N HIS A 103 8.29 -10.32 -3.81
CA HIS A 103 9.01 -9.93 -2.58
C HIS A 103 8.14 -9.12 -1.59
N MET A 104 7.07 -8.49 -2.07
CA MET A 104 6.11 -7.73 -1.27
C MET A 104 5.05 -8.62 -0.64
N ILE A 105 4.85 -9.85 -1.15
CA ILE A 105 3.80 -10.75 -0.67
C ILE A 105 4.28 -11.43 0.62
N ARG A 106 3.84 -10.90 1.76
CA ARG A 106 4.21 -11.40 3.10
C ARG A 106 2.98 -11.56 3.97
N ASP A 107 3.08 -12.47 4.95
CA ASP A 107 2.07 -12.64 5.99
C ASP A 107 2.19 -11.51 7.02
N ILE A 108 1.75 -10.32 6.63
CA ILE A 108 1.77 -9.12 7.46
C ILE A 108 0.43 -8.97 8.20
N GLY A 109 0.50 -8.71 9.50
CA GLY A 109 -0.65 -8.30 10.29
C GLY A 109 -0.88 -6.81 10.17
N LEU A 110 -2.12 -6.41 9.91
CA LEU A 110 -2.52 -5.01 10.04
C LEU A 110 -2.85 -4.68 11.51
N PRO A 111 -2.66 -3.42 11.91
CA PRO A 111 -3.16 -2.94 13.19
C PRO A 111 -4.67 -3.21 13.32
N PRO A 112 -5.18 -3.42 14.55
CA PRO A 112 -6.61 -3.54 14.76
C PRO A 112 -7.29 -2.25 14.31
N PHE A 113 -8.38 -2.39 13.54
CA PHE A 113 -9.27 -1.28 13.27
C PHE A 113 -9.82 -0.83 14.64
N CYS A 114 -9.54 0.40 15.05
CA CYS A 114 -10.06 0.92 16.32
C CYS A 114 -11.57 0.72 16.37
N ARG A 115 -12.06 0.14 17.48
CA ARG A 115 -13.48 0.12 17.85
C ARG A 115 -13.92 1.50 18.30
#